data_AF-A0A1W6ZVR2-F1
#
_entry.id   AF-A0A1W6ZVR2-F1
#
_cell.length_a   1.000
_cell.length_b   1.000
_cell.length_c   1.000
_cell.angle_alpha   90.00
_cell.angle_beta   90.00
_cell.angle_gamma   90.00
#
_symmetry.space_group_name_H-M   'P 1'
#
loop_
_entity.id
_entity.type
_entity.pdbx_description
1 polymer ?
#
loop_
_entity_poly.entity_id
_entity_poly.type
_entity_poly.pdbx_seq_one_letter_code
_entity_poly.pdbx_strand_id
1 'polypeptide(L)' 'MIWNAPRRGSDQSEAAAYIADMAASLATMARRHGLGTLGYLLDMARMEAENAAEADKGESS' A
#
# COMPACT_ATOMS: atom_id res chain seq x y z
N MET A 1 -21.89 -3.04 -28.06
CA MET A 1 -20.98 -2.21 -27.25
C MET A 1 -20.70 -2.99 -25.97
N ILE A 2 -19.58 -3.72 -25.92
CA ILE A 2 -19.21 -4.51 -24.73
C ILE A 2 -18.55 -3.52 -23.77
N TRP A 3 -19.21 -3.24 -22.64
CA TRP A 3 -18.61 -2.44 -21.57
C TRP A 3 -17.50 -3.28 -20.93
N ASN A 4 -16.24 -2.90 -21.13
CA ASN A 4 -15.11 -3.46 -20.40
C ASN A 4 -15.07 -2.74 -19.03
N ALA A 5 -15.69 -3.34 -18.01
CA ALA A 5 -15.59 -2.81 -16.66
C ALA A 5 -14.11 -2.85 -16.23
N PRO A 6 -13.55 -1.77 -15.64
CA PRO A 6 -12.19 -1.80 -15.12
C PRO A 6 -12.09 -2.97 -14.13
N ARG A 7 -11.01 -3.77 -14.27
CA ARG A 7 -10.72 -4.87 -13.36
C ARG A 7 -10.47 -4.25 -11.99
N ARG A 8 -11.49 -4.22 -11.14
CA ARG A 8 -11.43 -3.58 -9.81
C ARG A 8 -10.22 -4.02 -8.97
N GLY A 9 -9.67 -5.21 -9.21
CA GLY A 9 -8.45 -5.67 -8.55
C GLY A 9 -7.19 -4.88 -8.94
N SER A 10 -6.97 -4.59 -10.24
CA SER A 10 -5.76 -3.87 -10.67
C SER A 10 -5.65 -2.49 -10.04
N ASP A 11 -6.78 -1.77 -9.95
CA ASP A 11 -6.83 -0.42 -9.38
C ASP A 11 -6.60 -0.44 -7.86
N GLN A 12 -7.07 -1.48 -7.16
CA GLN A 12 -6.86 -1.63 -5.72
C GLN A 12 -5.42 -2.07 -5.39
N SER A 13 -4.85 -3.00 -6.16
CA SER A 13 -3.46 -3.43 -6.00
C SER A 13 -2.48 -2.29 -6.27
N GLU A 14 -2.74 -1.46 -7.30
CA GLU A 14 -1.93 -0.28 -7.60
C GLU A 14 -2.03 0.77 -6.48
N ALA A 15 -3.23 1.03 -5.97
CA ALA A 15 -3.43 1.93 -4.83
C ALA A 15 -2.71 1.42 -3.57
N ALA A 16 -2.78 0.12 -3.29
CA ALA A 16 -2.11 -0.50 -2.15
C ALA A 16 -0.57 -0.42 -2.28
N ALA A 17 -0.01 -0.68 -3.47
CA ALA A 17 1.41 -0.51 -3.73
C ALA A 17 1.87 0.94 -3.55
N TYR A 18 1.06 1.91 -4.01
CA TYR A 18 1.32 3.33 -3.81
C TYR A 18 1.33 3.73 -2.32
N ILE A 19 0.37 3.22 -1.54
CA ILE A 19 0.29 3.47 -0.09
C ILE A 19 1.52 2.89 0.62
N ALA A 20 1.98 1.70 0.23
CA ALA A 20 3.19 1.10 0.80
C ALA A 20 4.43 1.98 0.60
N ASP A 21 4.64 2.50 -0.62
CA ASP A 21 5.78 3.37 -0.93
C ASP A 21 5.71 4.72 -0.20
N MET A 22 4.52 5.33 -0.16
CA MET A 22 4.27 6.54 0.62
C MET A 22 4.56 6.34 2.11
N ALA A 23 4.07 5.24 2.69
CA ALA A 23 4.28 4.94 4.10
C ALA A 23 5.77 4.73 4.43
N ALA A 24 6.54 4.08 3.54
CA ALA A 24 7.98 3.92 3.69
C ALA A 24 8.72 5.28 3.73
N SER A 25 8.34 6.19 2.82
CA SER A 25 8.91 7.53 2.72
C SER A 25 8.60 8.35 3.98
N LEU A 26 7.36 8.32 4.44
CA LEU A 26 6.94 9.03 5.65
C LEU A 26 7.58 8.44 6.92
N ALA A 27 7.74 7.12 7.01
CA ALA A 27 8.37 6.47 8.16
C ALA A 27 9.82 6.93 8.31
N THR A 28 10.53 7.08 7.19
CA THR A 28 11.88 7.64 7.14
C THR A 28 11.92 9.09 7.65
N MET A 29 10.97 9.93 7.23
CA MET A 29 10.86 11.31 7.72
C MET A 29 10.53 11.35 9.21
N ALA A 30 9.57 10.55 9.67
CA ALA A 30 9.17 10.47 11.08
C ALA A 30 10.36 10.11 11.98
N ARG A 31 11.16 9.10 11.58
CA ARG A 31 12.39 8.72 12.29
C ARG A 31 13.42 9.85 12.33
N ARG A 32 13.64 10.56 11.22
CA ARG A 32 14.56 11.72 11.17
C ARG A 32 14.16 12.85 12.12
N HIS A 33 12.86 13.01 12.38
CA HIS A 33 12.32 14.04 13.27
C HIS A 33 12.06 13.54 14.71
N GLY A 34 12.51 12.33 15.07
CA GLY A 34 12.32 11.77 16.42
C GLY A 34 10.89 11.32 16.73
N LEU A 35 10.02 11.23 15.73
CA LEU A 35 8.63 10.78 15.87
C LEU A 35 8.56 9.24 15.82
N GLY A 36 9.20 8.57 16.79
CA GLY A 36 9.39 7.11 16.78
C GLY A 36 8.09 6.30 16.67
N THR A 37 7.07 6.64 17.47
CA THR A 37 5.76 5.97 17.43
C THR A 37 5.08 6.14 16.08
N LEU A 38 5.17 7.32 15.46
CA LEU A 38 4.63 7.55 14.12
C LEU A 38 5.38 6.72 13.07
N GLY A 39 6.71 6.64 13.16
CA GLY A 39 7.52 5.78 12.29
C GLY A 39 7.09 4.31 12.37
N TYR A 40 6.84 3.81 13.59
CA TYR A 40 6.34 2.45 13.80
C TYR A 40 4.96 2.23 13.16
N LEU A 41 4.01 3.15 13.36
CA LEU A 41 2.67 3.05 12.77
C LEU A 41 2.72 3.07 11.24
N LEU A 42 3.65 3.84 10.66
CA LEU A 42 3.85 3.90 9.22
C LEU A 42 4.47 2.61 8.67
N ASP A 43 5.40 1.97 9.40
CA ASP A 43 5.91 0.65 9.01
C ASP A 43 4.78 -0.41 9.05
N MET A 44 3.91 -0.35 10.05
CA MET A 44 2.72 -1.23 10.13
C MET A 44 1.77 -1.00 8.96
N ALA A 45 1.46 0.27 8.64
CA ALA A 45 0.59 0.62 7.52
C ALA A 45 1.18 0.17 6.17
N ARG A 46 2.50 0.25 6.01
CA ARG A 46 3.20 -0.27 4.85
C ARG A 46 3.01 -1.78 4.71
N MET A 47 3.26 -2.55 5.76
CA MET A 47 3.11 -4.02 5.73
C MET A 47 1.68 -4.43 5.36
N GLU A 48 0.67 -3.74 5.90
CA GLU A 48 -0.73 -4.01 5.57
C GLU A 48 -1.04 -3.72 4.09
N ALA A 49 -0.49 -2.63 3.55
CA ALA A 49 -0.65 -2.28 2.15
C ALA A 49 0.08 -3.24 1.20
N GLU A 50 1.27 -3.71 1.57
CA GLU A 50 2.00 -4.76 0.84
C GLU A 50 1.18 -6.06 0.82
N ASN A 51 0.64 -6.49 1.97
CA ASN A 51 -0.22 -7.67 2.07
C ASN A 51 -1.49 -7.53 1.21
N ALA A 52 -2.14 -6.37 1.22
CA ALA A 52 -3.32 -6.11 0.40
C ALA A 52 -3.01 -6.16 -1.11
N ALA A 53 -1.85 -5.62 -1.53
CA ALA A 53 -1.42 -5.66 -2.92
C ALA A 53 -1.10 -7.09 -3.40
N GLU A 54 -0.60 -7.95 -2.51
CA GLU A 54 -0.32 -9.35 -2.79
C GLU A 54 -1.59 -10.22 -2.81
N ALA A 55 -2.53 -9.99 -1.89
CA ALA A 55 -3.80 -10.72 -1.84
C ALA A 55 -4.59 -10.58 -3.15
N ASP A 56 -4.66 -9.37 -3.71
CA ASP A 56 -5.36 -9.10 -4.97
C ASP A 56 -4.72 -9.81 -6.18
N LYS A 57 -3.39 -9.95 -6.18
CA LYS A 57 -2.66 -10.70 -7.23
C LYS A 57 -2.95 -12.20 -7.15
N GLY A 58 -3.16 -12.73 -5.94
CA GLY A 58 -3.48 -14.14 -5.69
C GLY A 58 -4.89 -14.53 -6.13
N GLU A 59 -5.85 -13.61 -6.09
CA GLU A 59 -7.24 -13.84 -6.52
C GLU A 59 -7.44 -13.74 -8.04
N SER A 60 -6.45 -13.21 -8.77
CA SER A 60 -6.45 -13.08 -10.22
C SER A 60 -5.66 -14.17 -10.97
N SER A 61 -5.06 -15.14 -10.26
CA SER A 61 -4.29 -16.26 -10.84
C SER A 61 -5.06 -17.57 -10.92
#